data_AF-A0A9W4HKL8-F1
#
_entry.id   AF-A0A9W4HKL8-F1
#
_cell.length_a   1.000
_cell.length_b   1.000
_cell.length_c   1.000
_cell.angle_alpha   90.00
_cell.angle_beta   90.00
_cell.angle_gamma   90.00
#
_symmetry.space_group_name_H-M   'P 1'
#
loop_
_entity.id
_entity.type
_entity.pdbx_description
1 polymer ?
#
loop_
_entity_poly.entity_id
_entity_poly.type
_entity_poly.pdbx_seq_one_letter_code
_entity_poly.pdbx_strand_id
1 'polypeptide(L)'
;MTSQKRPATLLPETYIDDHSDETNTEWEKITQDSVVFERECIEDDLTEQKRVILLQENPSSRSHCRYWSCVPTKLNGEPNIRSAFRFNLKDVSGRYYEPNQYYHVSCLEQIYPDLGALVERGAMKMEGGVNHLNSASWKLSRFHNAIEDWFRYNGRTFEVKAYDRFQREHANWDRKASTMEIKHQLNTHGGSSKNCEKCGEIPDEPLRRDYFPEEPRSKLLSEVLASVIGVPNLDEVDGSLNTHCGKKIRRR
;
A
#
# COMPACT_ATOMS: atom_id res chain seq x y z
N MET A 1 -48.31 -43.60 54.78
CA MET A 1 -49.18 -43.40 53.60
C MET A 1 -50.30 -42.45 54.02
N THR A 2 -50.63 -41.33 53.41
CA THR A 2 -50.14 -40.58 52.24
C THR A 2 -50.65 -39.15 52.46
N SER A 3 -49.78 -38.17 52.24
CA SER A 3 -49.95 -36.75 52.57
C SER A 3 -50.85 -36.01 51.59
N GLN A 4 -51.60 -35.05 52.13
CA GLN A 4 -52.54 -34.16 51.44
C GLN A 4 -51.83 -33.20 50.47
N LYS A 5 -52.46 -32.90 49.32
CA LYS A 5 -52.08 -31.77 48.47
C LYS A 5 -53.32 -31.03 47.96
N ARG A 6 -53.33 -29.73 48.20
CA ARG A 6 -54.01 -28.63 47.49
C ARG A 6 -53.25 -27.33 47.85
N PRO A 7 -53.41 -26.22 47.11
CA PRO A 7 -53.16 -26.03 45.68
C PRO A 7 -52.26 -24.77 45.47
N ALA A 8 -51.64 -24.57 44.30
CA ALA A 8 -51.09 -23.24 43.98
C ALA A 8 -50.95 -23.01 42.47
N THR A 9 -51.50 -21.88 42.06
CA THR A 9 -51.41 -21.16 40.78
C THR A 9 -49.98 -21.07 40.25
N LEU A 10 -49.78 -21.30 38.96
CA LEU A 10 -48.52 -21.00 38.26
C LEU A 10 -48.80 -20.00 37.14
N LEU A 11 -48.29 -18.78 37.32
CA LEU A 11 -47.97 -17.85 36.24
C LEU A 11 -46.64 -18.31 35.61
N PRO A 12 -46.42 -18.20 34.29
CA PRO A 12 -45.10 -18.43 33.72
C PRO A 12 -44.24 -17.18 33.93
N GLU A 13 -43.19 -17.30 34.73
CA GLU A 13 -42.08 -16.37 34.74
C GLU A 13 -41.36 -16.44 33.38
N THR A 14 -41.25 -15.27 32.75
CA THR A 14 -40.38 -14.96 31.63
C THR A 14 -38.93 -15.16 32.05
N TYR A 15 -38.27 -16.16 31.48
CA TYR A 15 -36.81 -16.23 31.43
C TYR A 15 -36.37 -15.77 30.04
N ILE A 16 -35.98 -14.50 29.94
CA ILE A 16 -35.24 -13.98 28.80
C ILE A 16 -33.77 -14.09 29.21
N ASP A 17 -33.04 -15.00 28.56
CA ASP A 17 -31.58 -15.07 28.64
C ASP A 17 -31.01 -13.81 28.00
N ASP A 18 -30.57 -12.87 28.84
CA ASP A 18 -29.88 -11.65 28.44
C ASP A 18 -28.39 -11.99 28.24
N HIS A 19 -28.06 -12.50 27.06
CA HIS A 19 -26.67 -12.73 26.66
C HIS A 19 -26.02 -11.37 26.37
N SER A 20 -25.40 -10.78 27.40
CA SER A 20 -24.76 -9.48 27.40
C SER A 20 -23.65 -9.35 26.34
N ASP A 21 -23.83 -8.43 25.39
CA ASP A 21 -22.82 -7.91 24.44
C ASP A 21 -21.70 -7.08 25.13
N GLU A 22 -21.71 -6.95 26.47
CA GLU A 22 -20.79 -6.07 27.21
C GLU A 22 -19.30 -6.44 27.08
N THR A 23 -18.98 -7.72 26.86
CA THR A 23 -17.59 -8.16 26.78
C THR A 23 -16.89 -7.66 25.51
N ASN A 24 -17.57 -7.55 24.38
CA ASN A 24 -16.99 -6.99 23.17
C ASN A 24 -16.62 -5.51 23.35
N THR A 25 -17.44 -4.76 24.08
CA THR A 25 -17.25 -3.32 24.29
C THR A 25 -16.02 -3.01 25.14
N GLU A 26 -15.68 -3.86 26.11
CA GLU A 26 -14.50 -3.68 26.97
C GLU A 26 -13.19 -3.96 26.22
N TRP A 27 -13.14 -5.05 25.45
CA TRP A 27 -11.96 -5.38 24.63
C TRP A 27 -11.73 -4.39 23.49
N GLU A 28 -12.80 -3.89 22.88
CA GLU A 28 -12.73 -2.81 21.88
C GLU A 28 -12.17 -1.51 22.50
N LYS A 29 -12.56 -1.16 23.73
CA LYS A 29 -11.99 -0.01 24.45
C LYS A 29 -10.51 -0.19 24.74
N ILE A 30 -10.10 -1.35 25.26
CA ILE A 30 -8.68 -1.63 25.56
C ILE A 30 -7.81 -1.55 24.31
N THR A 31 -8.31 -2.08 23.18
CA THR A 31 -7.58 -2.01 21.91
C THR A 31 -7.53 -0.57 21.37
N GLN A 32 -8.62 0.18 21.46
CA GLN A 32 -8.67 1.59 21.07
C GLN A 32 -7.70 2.45 21.89
N ASP A 33 -7.67 2.26 23.21
CA ASP A 33 -6.76 2.98 24.12
C ASP A 33 -5.28 2.69 23.77
N SER A 34 -4.97 1.44 23.39
CA SER A 34 -3.64 1.07 22.91
C SER A 34 -3.26 1.76 21.60
N VAL A 35 -4.20 1.90 20.65
CA VAL A 35 -3.94 2.59 19.37
C VAL A 35 -3.69 4.08 19.60
N VAL A 36 -4.49 4.71 20.47
CA VAL A 36 -4.35 6.13 20.81
C VAL A 36 -3.01 6.39 21.48
N PHE A 37 -2.63 5.57 22.45
CA PHE A 37 -1.33 5.71 23.13
C PHE A 37 -0.15 5.58 22.15
N GLU A 38 -0.18 4.59 21.25
CA GLU A 38 0.90 4.39 20.30
C GLU A 38 0.96 5.52 19.26
N ARG A 39 -0.21 6.05 18.85
CA ARG A 39 -0.31 7.24 18.02
C ARG A 39 0.33 8.46 18.70
N GLU A 40 -0.04 8.77 19.94
CA GLU A 40 0.49 9.91 20.70
C GLU A 40 2.02 9.84 20.83
N CYS A 41 2.55 8.65 21.16
CA CYS A 41 4.00 8.45 21.25
C CYS A 41 4.73 8.72 19.93
N ILE A 42 4.17 8.29 18.81
CA ILE A 42 4.76 8.54 17.48
C ILE A 42 4.58 10.02 17.10
N GLU A 43 3.44 10.62 17.42
CA GLU A 43 3.07 11.97 17.01
C GLU A 43 3.96 13.05 17.63
N ASP A 44 4.32 12.90 18.90
CA ASP A 44 5.24 13.81 19.59
C ASP A 44 6.61 13.83 18.88
N ASP A 45 7.14 12.66 18.53
CA ASP A 45 8.41 12.52 17.80
C ASP A 45 8.35 13.13 16.39
N LEU A 46 7.20 13.03 15.71
CA LEU A 46 7.01 13.61 14.39
C LEU A 46 6.84 15.14 14.44
N THR A 47 6.11 15.64 15.45
CA THR A 47 5.84 17.07 15.64
C THR A 47 7.12 17.84 15.97
N GLU A 48 7.99 17.25 16.80
CA GLU A 48 9.30 17.82 17.12
C GLU A 48 10.33 17.64 15.99
N GLN A 49 9.92 17.09 14.83
CA GLN A 49 10.77 16.78 13.68
C GLN A 49 12.00 15.92 14.04
N LYS A 50 11.90 15.15 15.14
CA LYS A 50 12.94 14.20 15.53
C LYS A 50 12.93 13.01 14.59
N ARG A 51 11.75 12.57 14.17
CA ARG A 51 11.58 11.41 13.31
C ARG A 51 10.76 11.71 12.06
N VAL A 52 10.87 10.83 11.07
CA VAL A 52 10.08 10.83 9.84
C VAL A 52 9.64 9.41 9.50
N ILE A 53 8.42 9.27 8.98
CA ILE A 53 7.92 8.00 8.46
C ILE A 53 8.35 7.86 7.00
N LEU A 54 9.09 6.80 6.70
CA LEU A 54 9.54 6.48 5.34
C LEU A 54 8.89 5.21 4.81
N LEU A 55 8.19 5.30 3.68
CA LEU A 55 7.81 4.13 2.91
C LEU A 55 9.05 3.58 2.19
N GLN A 56 9.35 2.30 2.44
CA GLN A 56 10.50 1.61 1.84
C GLN A 56 10.04 0.35 1.10
N GLU A 57 10.72 0.02 0.01
CA GLU A 57 10.70 -1.35 -0.51
C GLU A 57 11.36 -2.27 0.52
N ASN A 58 10.80 -3.45 0.70
CA ASN A 58 11.28 -4.42 1.67
C ASN A 58 11.99 -5.59 0.99
N PRO A 59 13.34 -5.55 0.88
CA PRO A 59 14.10 -6.65 0.29
C PRO A 59 14.26 -7.86 1.24
N SER A 60 13.81 -7.76 2.51
CA SER A 60 14.06 -8.79 3.52
C SER A 60 12.89 -9.00 4.47
N SER A 61 12.49 -10.25 4.67
CA SER A 61 11.46 -10.65 5.64
C SER A 61 11.91 -10.60 7.11
N ARG A 62 13.07 -10.00 7.43
CA ARG A 62 13.66 -10.01 8.79
C ARG A 62 13.25 -8.83 9.68
N SER A 63 12.59 -7.81 9.16
CA SER A 63 12.09 -6.71 9.99
C SER A 63 10.83 -7.13 10.75
N HIS A 64 10.76 -6.81 12.03
CA HIS A 64 9.57 -7.05 12.83
C HIS A 64 8.70 -5.80 12.90
N CYS A 65 7.39 -5.97 12.81
CA CYS A 65 6.44 -4.90 13.07
C CYS A 65 6.43 -4.57 14.56
N ARG A 66 6.59 -3.28 14.88
CA ARG A 66 6.58 -2.78 16.25
C ARG A 66 5.18 -2.64 16.86
N TYR A 67 4.17 -2.48 16.01
CA TYR A 67 2.80 -2.26 16.45
C TYR A 67 2.30 -3.43 17.29
N TRP A 68 1.93 -3.15 18.55
CA TRP A 68 1.52 -4.18 19.49
C TRP A 68 0.28 -4.95 19.01
N SER A 69 -0.64 -4.23 18.39
CA SER A 69 -1.89 -4.80 17.87
C SER A 69 -1.81 -5.30 16.43
N CYS A 70 -0.60 -5.54 15.91
CA CYS A 70 -0.35 -6.04 14.55
C CYS A 70 -1.14 -7.33 14.27
N VAL A 71 -2.11 -7.24 13.36
CA VAL A 71 -2.98 -8.36 12.96
C VAL A 71 -2.19 -9.53 12.37
N PRO A 72 -1.25 -9.32 11.42
CA PRO A 72 -0.37 -10.40 10.97
C PRO A 72 0.35 -11.15 12.09
N THR A 73 0.85 -10.42 13.11
CA THR A 73 1.52 -11.03 14.27
C THR A 73 0.55 -11.84 15.11
N LYS A 74 -0.65 -11.29 15.39
CA LYS A 74 -1.66 -11.98 16.20
C LYS A 74 -2.15 -13.28 15.55
N LEU A 75 -2.24 -13.31 14.23
CA LEU A 75 -2.74 -14.47 13.49
C LEU A 75 -1.66 -15.52 13.22
N ASN A 76 -0.46 -15.10 12.82
CA ASN A 76 0.60 -16.02 12.40
C ASN A 76 1.60 -16.34 13.52
N GLY A 77 1.56 -15.61 14.64
CA GLY A 77 2.54 -15.71 15.73
C GLY A 77 3.93 -15.14 15.38
N GLU A 78 4.14 -14.70 14.14
CA GLU A 78 5.40 -14.14 13.66
C GLU A 78 5.28 -12.63 13.47
N PRO A 79 6.15 -11.81 14.08
CA PRO A 79 6.10 -10.36 13.92
C PRO A 79 6.71 -9.88 12.60
N ASN A 80 7.22 -10.80 11.78
CA ASN A 80 7.99 -10.52 10.59
C ASN A 80 7.15 -9.86 9.48
N ILE A 81 7.64 -8.74 8.98
CA ILE A 81 7.07 -8.03 7.84
C ILE A 81 7.49 -8.76 6.57
N ARG A 82 6.54 -9.51 6.01
CA ARG A 82 6.72 -10.28 4.76
C ARG A 82 6.26 -9.51 3.52
N SER A 83 5.51 -8.42 3.70
CA SER A 83 5.06 -7.54 2.61
C SER A 83 6.24 -6.95 1.84
N ALA A 84 6.03 -6.70 0.54
CA ALA A 84 7.02 -6.09 -0.35
C ALA A 84 7.34 -4.62 0.02
N PHE A 85 6.53 -4.00 0.86
CA PHE A 85 6.69 -2.63 1.34
C PHE A 85 6.54 -2.58 2.86
N ARG A 86 7.24 -1.65 3.49
CA ARG A 86 7.15 -1.39 4.92
C ARG A 86 7.34 0.09 5.22
N PHE A 87 6.88 0.51 6.39
CA PHE A 87 7.28 1.79 6.94
C PHE A 87 8.48 1.64 7.86
N ASN A 88 9.35 2.65 7.82
CA ASN A 88 10.41 2.85 8.78
C ASN A 88 10.21 4.22 9.44
N LEU A 89 9.97 4.24 10.74
CA LEU A 89 10.05 5.45 11.54
C LEU A 89 11.53 5.70 11.84
N LYS A 90 12.11 6.63 11.09
CA LYS A 90 13.55 6.90 11.07
C LYS A 90 13.85 8.16 11.86
N ASP A 91 14.82 8.08 12.77
CA ASP A 91 15.39 9.24 13.43
C ASP A 91 16.21 10.08 12.43
N VAL A 92 15.89 11.38 12.40
CA VAL A 92 16.58 12.40 11.59
C VAL A 92 17.27 13.44 12.45
N SER A 93 17.13 13.36 13.77
CA SER A 93 17.75 14.30 14.71
C SER A 93 19.28 14.23 14.72
N GLY A 94 19.84 13.09 14.30
CA GLY A 94 21.29 12.86 14.20
C GLY A 94 22.02 12.84 15.55
N ARG A 95 21.28 12.86 16.67
CA ARG A 95 21.86 12.95 18.01
C ARG A 95 22.30 11.59 18.55
N TYR A 96 21.60 10.51 18.18
CA TYR A 96 21.91 9.13 18.58
C TYR A 96 21.54 8.15 17.46
N TYR A 97 22.26 7.02 17.33
CA TYR A 97 21.86 5.94 16.42
C TYR A 97 20.75 5.13 17.09
N GLU A 98 19.50 5.54 16.90
CA GLU A 98 18.36 4.71 17.27
C GLU A 98 18.13 3.61 16.22
N PRO A 99 17.82 2.37 16.63
CA PRO A 99 17.49 1.31 15.70
C PRO A 99 16.21 1.66 14.93
N ASN A 100 16.20 1.38 13.63
CA ASN A 100 15.03 1.54 12.77
C ASN A 100 13.80 0.84 13.37
N GLN A 101 12.67 1.54 13.38
CA GLN A 101 11.40 1.01 13.84
C GLN A 101 10.50 0.74 12.64
N TYR A 102 10.20 -0.54 12.41
CA TYR A 102 9.44 -0.95 11.24
C TYR A 102 7.97 -1.23 11.56
N TYR A 103 7.11 -0.88 10.61
CA TYR A 103 5.67 -1.13 10.68
C TYR A 103 5.19 -1.72 9.35
N HIS A 104 4.22 -2.63 9.41
CA HIS A 104 3.42 -2.95 8.22
C HIS A 104 2.69 -1.68 7.76
N VAL A 105 2.40 -1.60 6.46
CA VAL A 105 1.64 -0.47 5.91
C VAL A 105 0.24 -0.42 6.52
N SER A 106 -0.46 -1.55 6.58
CA SER A 106 -1.81 -1.60 7.17
C SER A 106 -1.83 -1.27 8.67
N CYS A 107 -0.77 -1.64 9.40
CA CYS A 107 -0.68 -1.32 10.82
C CYS A 107 -0.54 0.19 11.03
N LEU A 108 0.22 0.88 10.19
CA LEU A 108 0.30 2.33 10.27
C LEU A 108 -1.01 3.01 9.85
N GLU A 109 -1.74 2.47 8.88
CA GLU A 109 -3.09 2.94 8.52
C GLU A 109 -4.09 2.77 9.68
N GLN A 110 -3.91 1.77 10.54
CA GLN A 110 -4.72 1.60 11.75
C GLN A 110 -4.37 2.64 12.82
N ILE A 111 -3.08 2.94 13.01
CA ILE A 111 -2.64 3.97 13.96
C ILE A 111 -3.05 5.38 13.47
N TYR A 112 -2.95 5.61 12.17
CA TYR A 112 -3.26 6.87 11.50
C TYR A 112 -4.27 6.65 10.37
N PRO A 113 -5.58 6.81 10.65
CA PRO A 113 -6.63 6.66 9.65
C PRO A 113 -6.48 7.63 8.46
N ASP A 114 -5.87 8.79 8.68
CA ASP A 114 -5.54 9.76 7.64
C ASP A 114 -4.01 9.90 7.49
N LEU A 115 -3.42 9.00 6.71
CA LEU A 115 -2.03 9.12 6.30
C LEU A 115 -1.78 10.32 5.37
N GLY A 116 -2.81 10.82 4.67
CA GLY A 116 -2.70 11.96 3.76
C GLY A 116 -2.27 13.23 4.50
N ALA A 117 -2.85 13.46 5.68
CA ALA A 117 -2.44 14.56 6.57
C ALA A 117 -0.96 14.47 6.99
N LEU A 118 -0.42 13.26 7.18
CA LEU A 118 1.00 13.05 7.50
C LEU A 118 1.92 13.42 6.33
N VAL A 119 1.48 13.18 5.10
CA VAL A 119 2.20 13.57 3.89
C VAL A 119 2.15 15.08 3.72
N GLU A 120 0.98 15.69 3.89
CA GLU A 120 0.78 17.14 3.75
C GLU A 120 1.67 17.94 4.70
N ARG A 121 1.78 17.50 5.96
CA ARG A 121 2.67 18.12 6.96
C ARG A 121 4.15 17.76 6.78
N GLY A 122 4.49 16.89 5.83
CA GLY A 122 5.86 16.46 5.54
C GLY A 122 6.48 15.48 6.54
N ALA A 123 5.68 14.90 7.44
CA ALA A 123 6.14 13.90 8.41
C ALA A 123 6.23 12.49 7.81
N MET A 124 5.61 12.27 6.65
CA MET A 124 5.61 11.01 5.93
C MET A 124 6.13 11.21 4.51
N LYS A 125 7.06 10.36 4.08
CA LYS A 125 7.71 10.43 2.77
C LYS A 125 7.94 9.02 2.22
N MET A 126 8.17 8.94 0.91
CA MET A 126 8.71 7.75 0.27
C MET A 126 10.23 7.80 0.25
N GLU A 127 10.89 6.65 0.42
CA GLU A 127 12.34 6.53 0.28
C GLU A 127 12.76 6.67 -1.18
N GLY A 128 12.92 7.91 -1.63
CA GLY A 128 13.50 8.22 -2.94
C GLY A 128 15.02 8.23 -2.86
N GLY A 129 15.66 7.23 -3.46
CA GLY A 129 17.12 7.12 -3.49
C GLY A 129 17.67 6.80 -4.87
N VAL A 130 18.85 7.32 -5.17
CA VAL A 130 19.71 6.77 -6.22
C VAL A 130 20.41 5.56 -5.61
N ASN A 131 20.01 4.36 -6.01
CA ASN A 131 20.77 3.15 -5.68
C ASN A 131 22.00 3.10 -6.59
N HIS A 132 23.18 3.15 -5.98
CA HIS A 132 24.45 2.86 -6.67
C HIS A 132 24.45 1.38 -7.06
N LEU A 133 24.20 1.08 -8.32
CA LEU A 133 24.34 -0.27 -8.85
C LEU A 133 25.82 -0.59 -9.11
N ASN A 134 26.63 0.45 -9.38
CA ASN A 134 28.10 0.48 -9.49
C ASN A 134 28.58 1.94 -9.74
N SER A 135 29.89 2.20 -9.81
CA SER A 135 30.48 3.54 -10.00
C SER A 135 30.10 4.23 -11.32
N ALA A 136 29.45 3.53 -12.27
CA ALA A 136 29.07 4.04 -13.58
C ALA A 136 27.56 4.01 -13.86
N SER A 137 26.72 3.45 -12.98
CA SER A 137 25.26 3.43 -13.20
C SER A 137 24.48 3.78 -11.93
N TRP A 138 23.65 4.80 -12.08
CA TRP A 138 22.79 5.38 -11.05
C TRP A 138 21.39 4.85 -11.34
N LYS A 139 20.86 3.94 -10.50
CA LYS A 139 19.46 3.52 -10.61
C LYS A 139 18.66 4.40 -9.67
N LEU A 140 17.92 5.37 -10.20
CA LEU A 140 16.84 5.98 -9.41
C LEU A 140 15.86 4.85 -9.05
N SER A 141 15.69 4.54 -7.76
CA SER A 141 14.56 3.71 -7.34
C SER A 141 13.32 4.60 -7.40
N ARG A 142 12.67 4.62 -8.57
CA ARG A 142 11.34 5.22 -8.71
C ARG A 142 10.32 4.18 -8.28
N PHE A 143 9.44 4.59 -7.38
CA PHE A 143 8.24 3.82 -7.11
C PHE A 143 7.33 3.83 -8.34
N HIS A 144 6.35 2.94 -8.38
CA HIS A 144 5.32 2.99 -9.41
C HIS A 144 4.59 4.34 -9.38
N ASN A 145 4.29 4.91 -10.56
CA ASN A 145 3.67 6.26 -10.68
C ASN A 145 2.41 6.43 -9.83
N ALA A 146 1.60 5.37 -9.67
CA ALA A 146 0.42 5.40 -8.81
C ALA A 146 0.73 5.67 -7.34
N ILE A 147 1.88 5.18 -6.84
CA ILE A 147 2.37 5.42 -5.49
C ILE A 147 2.90 6.84 -5.40
N GLU A 148 3.69 7.28 -6.38
CA GLU A 148 4.22 8.65 -6.40
C GLU A 148 3.09 9.69 -6.40
N ASP A 149 2.04 9.47 -7.21
CA ASP A 149 0.89 10.35 -7.24
C ASP A 149 0.05 10.25 -5.95
N TRP A 150 0.02 9.10 -5.26
CA TRP A 150 -0.61 8.97 -3.92
C TRP A 150 0.04 9.92 -2.90
N PHE A 151 1.37 10.00 -2.88
CA PHE A 151 2.08 10.97 -2.04
C PHE A 151 1.91 12.40 -2.54
N ARG A 152 1.93 12.62 -3.87
CA ARG A 152 1.75 13.98 -4.44
C ARG A 152 0.39 14.58 -4.13
N TYR A 153 -0.67 13.78 -4.10
CA TYR A 153 -2.04 14.24 -3.86
C TYR A 153 -2.56 13.92 -2.45
N ASN A 154 -1.65 13.72 -1.48
CA ASN A 154 -1.94 13.54 -0.05
C ASN A 154 -3.00 12.45 0.20
N GLY A 155 -2.76 11.23 -0.27
CA GLY A 155 -3.67 10.10 -0.05
C GLY A 155 -4.60 9.78 -1.23
N ARG A 156 -4.42 10.44 -2.37
CA ARG A 156 -5.27 10.27 -3.56
C ARG A 156 -4.48 9.78 -4.75
N THR A 157 -5.02 8.83 -5.50
CA THR A 157 -4.39 8.38 -6.75
C THR A 157 -5.43 7.92 -7.77
N PHE A 158 -4.98 7.68 -8.99
CA PHE A 158 -5.78 7.10 -10.04
C PHE A 158 -5.74 5.57 -9.98
N GLU A 159 -6.63 4.90 -10.71
CA GLU A 159 -6.62 3.45 -10.79
C GLU A 159 -5.28 2.95 -11.36
N VAL A 160 -4.65 1.98 -10.68
CA VAL A 160 -3.34 1.43 -11.10
C VAL A 160 -3.38 0.93 -12.55
N LYS A 161 -4.48 0.29 -12.94
CA LYS A 161 -4.70 -0.19 -14.32
C LYS A 161 -4.70 0.92 -15.38
N ALA A 162 -5.04 2.16 -15.01
CA ALA A 162 -4.99 3.29 -15.94
C ALA A 162 -3.53 3.63 -16.29
N TYR A 163 -2.62 3.57 -15.31
CA TYR A 163 -1.18 3.73 -15.55
C TYR A 163 -0.63 2.63 -16.44
N ASP A 164 -0.97 1.37 -16.18
CA ASP A 164 -0.51 0.24 -16.99
C ASP A 164 -0.97 0.36 -18.45
N ARG A 165 -2.22 0.80 -18.66
CA ARG A 165 -2.78 1.02 -20.00
C ARG A 165 -2.07 2.17 -20.71
N PHE A 166 -1.97 3.32 -20.04
CA PHE A 166 -1.29 4.50 -20.59
C PHE A 166 0.16 4.17 -20.96
N GLN A 167 0.91 3.54 -20.06
CA GLN A 167 2.32 3.19 -20.31
C GLN A 167 2.47 2.20 -21.47
N ARG A 168 1.57 1.23 -21.59
CA ARG A 168 1.58 0.27 -22.71
C ARG A 168 1.28 0.93 -24.05
N GLU A 169 0.26 1.78 -24.10
CA GLU A 169 -0.14 2.47 -25.33
C GLU A 169 0.89 3.52 -25.74
N HIS A 170 1.42 4.29 -24.79
CA HIS A 170 2.52 5.24 -25.02
C HIS A 170 3.79 4.53 -25.51
N ALA A 171 4.19 3.42 -24.89
CA ALA A 171 5.35 2.65 -25.34
C ALA A 171 5.16 2.03 -26.74
N ASN A 172 3.93 1.63 -27.10
CA ASN A 172 3.63 1.15 -28.44
C ASN A 172 3.69 2.28 -29.47
N TRP A 173 3.12 3.43 -29.12
CA TRP A 173 3.21 4.65 -29.92
C TRP A 173 4.67 5.06 -30.14
N ASP A 174 5.47 5.13 -29.08
CA ASP A 174 6.89 5.51 -29.12
C ASP A 174 7.70 4.58 -30.04
N ARG A 175 7.47 3.26 -29.96
CA ARG A 175 8.09 2.29 -30.88
C ARG A 175 7.68 2.52 -32.34
N LYS A 176 6.40 2.78 -32.61
CA LYS A 176 5.91 3.03 -33.97
C LYS A 176 6.44 4.35 -34.53
N ALA A 177 6.38 5.42 -33.75
CA ALA A 177 6.91 6.73 -34.09
C ALA A 177 8.42 6.66 -34.36
N SER A 178 9.18 6.02 -33.47
CA SER A 178 10.63 5.80 -33.64
C SER A 178 10.95 4.97 -34.88
N THR A 179 10.21 3.88 -35.14
CA THR A 179 10.42 3.05 -36.33
C THR A 179 10.15 3.83 -37.61
N MET A 180 9.13 4.69 -37.61
CA MET A 180 8.81 5.52 -38.76
C MET A 180 9.88 6.60 -38.99
N GLU A 181 10.34 7.26 -37.92
CA GLU A 181 11.43 8.25 -37.98
C GLU A 181 12.70 7.63 -38.58
N ILE A 182 13.09 6.44 -38.11
CA ILE A 182 14.26 5.72 -38.65
C ILE A 182 14.07 5.42 -40.14
N LYS A 183 12.90 4.94 -40.56
CA LYS A 183 12.61 4.68 -41.98
C LYS A 183 12.65 5.95 -42.83
N HIS A 184 12.12 7.06 -42.32
CA HIS A 184 12.14 8.36 -42.99
C HIS A 184 13.58 8.83 -43.25
N GLN A 185 14.44 8.73 -42.23
CA GLN A 185 15.85 9.08 -42.32
C GLN A 185 16.62 8.16 -43.28
N LEU A 186 16.38 6.85 -43.24
CA LEU A 186 17.04 5.87 -44.11
C LEU A 186 16.65 6.01 -45.59
N ASN A 187 15.41 6.41 -45.87
CA ASN A 187 14.94 6.60 -47.24
C ASN A 187 15.23 8.02 -47.79
N THR A 188 15.99 8.83 -47.05
CA THR A 188 16.47 10.16 -47.47
C THR A 188 15.36 11.09 -47.95
N HIS A 189 14.15 10.95 -47.40
CA HIS A 189 12.98 11.67 -47.91
C HIS A 189 13.06 13.20 -47.75
N GLY A 190 14.01 13.73 -46.97
CA GLY A 190 14.15 15.17 -46.73
C GLY A 190 12.99 15.72 -45.90
N GLY A 191 13.24 16.77 -45.12
CA GLY A 191 12.20 17.40 -44.30
C GLY A 191 11.71 16.55 -43.11
N SER A 192 10.55 16.92 -42.55
CA SER A 192 9.99 16.30 -41.35
C SER A 192 9.25 15.01 -41.64
N SER A 193 9.39 14.03 -40.75
CA SER A 193 8.64 12.76 -40.78
C SER A 193 7.15 12.92 -40.49
N LYS A 194 6.73 13.96 -39.76
CA LYS A 194 5.35 14.14 -39.31
C LYS A 194 4.33 14.27 -40.45
N ASN A 195 4.75 14.85 -41.58
CA ASN A 195 3.89 15.10 -42.74
C ASN A 195 4.52 14.54 -44.03
N CYS A 196 5.32 13.48 -43.94
CA CYS A 196 5.94 12.91 -45.13
C CYS A 196 4.90 12.09 -45.92
N GLU A 197 4.55 12.56 -47.11
CA GLU A 197 3.60 11.91 -48.04
C GLU A 197 3.95 10.44 -48.33
N LYS A 198 5.21 10.04 -48.14
CA LYS A 198 5.73 8.69 -48.41
C LYS A 198 5.84 7.79 -47.17
N CYS A 199 5.83 8.35 -45.95
CA CYS A 199 6.02 7.58 -44.72
C CYS A 199 4.71 7.21 -44.00
N GLY A 200 3.58 7.76 -44.45
CA GLY A 200 2.28 7.60 -43.79
C GLY A 200 2.15 8.51 -42.56
N GLU A 201 0.95 8.55 -41.98
CA GLU A 201 0.69 9.38 -40.80
C GLU A 201 1.21 8.73 -39.51
N ILE A 202 1.93 9.52 -38.70
CA ILE A 202 2.29 9.12 -37.33
C ILE A 202 0.99 9.16 -36.51
N PRO A 203 0.62 8.06 -35.81
CA PRO A 203 -0.54 8.09 -34.91
C PRO A 203 -0.37 9.19 -33.87
N ASP A 204 -1.47 9.81 -33.45
CA ASP A 204 -1.40 10.83 -32.39
C ASP A 204 -0.81 10.25 -31.09
N GLU A 205 -0.05 11.08 -30.38
CA GLU A 205 0.52 10.73 -29.09
C GLU A 205 -0.62 10.47 -28.07
N PRO A 206 -0.61 9.33 -27.36
CA PRO A 206 -1.56 9.08 -26.28
C PRO A 206 -1.50 10.19 -25.24
N LEU A 207 -2.60 10.93 -25.05
CA LEU A 207 -2.63 12.04 -24.12
C LEU A 207 -3.03 11.55 -22.73
N ARG A 208 -2.33 12.03 -21.70
CA ARG A 208 -2.60 11.65 -20.30
C ARG A 208 -4.07 11.87 -19.92
N ARG A 209 -4.69 12.96 -20.37
CA ARG A 209 -6.11 13.29 -20.10
C ARG A 209 -7.11 12.24 -20.59
N ASP A 210 -6.74 11.39 -21.54
CA ASP A 210 -7.63 10.36 -22.10
C ASP A 210 -7.71 9.11 -21.21
N TYR A 211 -6.78 8.94 -20.28
CA TYR A 211 -6.67 7.77 -19.40
C TYR A 211 -6.96 8.08 -17.94
N PHE A 212 -6.70 9.32 -17.53
CA PHE A 212 -6.84 9.75 -16.14
C PHE A 212 -7.99 10.75 -16.02
N PRO A 213 -8.94 10.54 -15.09
CA PRO A 213 -9.96 11.54 -14.81
C PRO A 213 -9.33 12.84 -14.29
N GLU A 214 -10.10 13.93 -14.28
CA GLU A 214 -9.63 15.24 -13.82
C GLU A 214 -9.13 15.21 -12.37
N GLU A 215 -9.81 14.45 -11.51
CA GLU A 215 -9.45 14.35 -10.09
C GLU A 215 -9.13 12.90 -9.65
N PRO A 216 -8.05 12.70 -8.89
CA PRO A 216 -7.71 11.41 -8.30
C PRO A 216 -8.63 11.08 -7.12
N ARG A 217 -8.78 9.78 -6.81
CA ARG A 217 -9.66 9.31 -5.73
C ARG A 217 -8.87 8.99 -4.47
N SER A 218 -9.47 9.22 -3.31
CA SER A 218 -8.91 8.74 -2.04
C SER A 218 -8.85 7.21 -2.05
N LYS A 219 -7.70 6.67 -1.63
CA LYS A 219 -7.46 5.23 -1.50
C LYS A 219 -6.54 4.96 -0.34
N LEU A 220 -6.71 3.81 0.31
CA LEU A 220 -5.73 3.29 1.24
C LEU A 220 -4.42 3.00 0.49
N LEU A 221 -3.29 3.31 1.12
CA LEU A 221 -1.99 3.07 0.53
C LEU A 221 -1.74 1.56 0.39
N SER A 222 -2.18 0.76 1.36
CA SER A 222 -2.09 -0.71 1.30
C SER A 222 -2.76 -1.28 0.04
N GLU A 223 -3.95 -0.77 -0.33
CA GLU A 223 -4.65 -1.17 -1.56
C GLU A 223 -3.90 -0.76 -2.83
N VAL A 224 -3.32 0.44 -2.86
CA VAL A 224 -2.52 0.92 -4.00
C VAL A 224 -1.29 0.05 -4.18
N LEU A 225 -0.57 -0.22 -3.10
CA LEU A 225 0.62 -1.06 -3.10
C LEU A 225 0.30 -2.50 -3.51
N ALA A 226 -0.77 -3.09 -2.96
CA ALA A 226 -1.24 -4.42 -3.33
C ALA A 226 -1.59 -4.50 -4.83
N SER A 227 -2.28 -3.49 -5.34
CA SER A 227 -2.64 -3.38 -6.77
C SER A 227 -1.41 -3.28 -7.68
N VAL A 228 -0.36 -2.57 -7.25
CA VAL A 228 0.90 -2.42 -8.03
C VAL A 228 1.65 -3.74 -8.12
N ILE A 229 1.70 -4.53 -7.06
CA ILE A 229 2.39 -5.84 -7.06
C ILE A 229 1.49 -6.98 -7.55
N GLY A 230 0.19 -6.71 -7.76
CA GLY A 230 -0.77 -7.68 -8.29
C GLY A 230 -1.24 -8.72 -7.27
N VAL A 231 -1.25 -8.39 -5.98
CA VAL A 231 -1.76 -9.25 -4.90
C VAL A 231 -3.09 -8.71 -4.36
N PRO A 232 -3.96 -9.57 -3.80
CA PRO A 232 -5.23 -9.12 -3.23
C PRO A 232 -5.05 -8.29 -1.95
N ASN A 233 -4.11 -8.69 -1.09
CA ASN A 233 -3.82 -8.03 0.18
C ASN A 233 -2.31 -7.87 0.33
N LEU A 234 -1.87 -6.72 0.83
CA LEU A 234 -0.45 -6.40 0.95
C LEU A 234 0.24 -7.21 2.05
N ASP A 235 -0.44 -7.37 3.18
CA ASP A 235 0.02 -8.19 4.27
C ASP A 235 -0.58 -9.58 4.07
N GLU A 236 0.27 -10.55 3.72
CA GLU A 236 -0.12 -11.95 3.58
C GLU A 236 -0.58 -12.49 4.94
N VAL A 237 -1.88 -12.39 5.18
CA VAL A 237 -2.53 -13.06 6.30
C VAL A 237 -2.97 -14.41 5.77
N ASP A 238 -2.17 -15.45 6.02
CA ASP A 238 -2.49 -16.84 5.64
C ASP A 238 -3.68 -17.35 6.49
N GLY A 239 -4.89 -16.88 6.15
CA GLY A 239 -6.16 -17.46 6.60
C GLY A 239 -6.75 -18.45 5.59
N SER A 240 -6.16 -18.58 4.40
CA SER A 240 -6.65 -19.49 3.35
C SER A 240 -5.71 -20.68 3.16
N LEU A 241 -6.11 -21.82 3.70
CA LEU A 241 -5.66 -23.13 3.25
C LEU A 241 -5.74 -23.23 1.72
N ASN A 242 -4.61 -23.57 1.10
CA ASN A 242 -4.50 -24.27 -0.18
C ASN A 242 -5.30 -23.75 -1.39
N THR A 243 -4.60 -23.09 -2.33
CA THR A 243 -4.67 -23.51 -3.74
C THR A 243 -3.30 -23.43 -4.40
N HIS A 244 -2.69 -24.60 -4.58
CA HIS A 244 -1.63 -24.88 -5.54
C HIS A 244 -1.92 -24.27 -6.93
N CYS A 245 -0.91 -23.70 -7.60
CA CYS A 245 -0.19 -24.40 -8.68
C CYS A 245 0.69 -23.43 -9.49
N GLY A 246 1.94 -23.82 -9.75
CA GLY A 246 2.82 -23.04 -10.64
C GLY A 246 4.33 -23.32 -10.58
N LYS A 247 4.80 -24.42 -9.95
CA LYS A 247 6.19 -24.84 -10.14
C LYS A 247 6.39 -25.30 -11.59
N LYS A 248 6.98 -24.45 -12.44
CA LYS A 248 7.52 -24.87 -13.74
C LYS A 248 8.71 -25.79 -13.51
N ILE A 249 8.47 -27.09 -13.68
CA ILE A 249 9.50 -28.11 -13.83
C ILE A 249 10.26 -27.80 -15.14
N ARG A 250 11.54 -27.44 -15.03
CA ARG A 250 12.47 -27.49 -16.18
C ARG A 250 12.67 -28.95 -16.55
N ARG A 251 12.25 -29.35 -17.75
CA ARG A 251 12.69 -30.60 -18.36
C ARG A 251 14.14 -30.43 -18.82
N ARG A 252 14.90 -31.52 -18.67
CA ARG A 252 16.33 -31.70 -18.98
C ARG A 252 16.69 -31.26 -20.38
#